data_AF-A0A8T2YJC5-F1
#
_entry.id   AF-A0A8T2YJC5-F1
#
_cell.length_a   1.000
_cell.length_b   1.000
_cell.length_c   1.000
_cell.angle_alpha   90.00
_cell.angle_beta   90.00
_cell.angle_gamma   90.00
#
_symmetry.space_group_name_H-M   'P 1'
#
loop_
_entity.id
_entity.type
_entity.pdbx_description
1 polymer ?
#
loop_
_entity_poly.entity_id
_entity_poly.type
_entity_poly.pdbx_seq_one_letter_code
_entity_poly.pdbx_strand_id
1 'polypeptide(L)'
;MWSYKKNCFITSCMIKKCMLISCPDCIYVVCGTGGQTSIRPYWRCYFPNTQAIIYVVDSSDTDRLVIAKDEFHAILEEEELRGAVVLIYANKQDLPGALDDAAVTEALELHKIKNRQWAIFKTSAIKGEGLF
;
A
#
# COMPACT_ATOMS: atom_id res chain seq x y z
N MET A 1 -16.35 6.42 -22.32
CA MET A 1 -15.14 7.06 -22.91
C MET A 1 -14.42 7.74 -21.76
N TRP A 2 -13.49 7.05 -21.10
CA TRP A 2 -12.83 7.53 -19.88
C TRP A 2 -11.71 8.51 -20.23
N SER A 3 -11.86 9.75 -19.80
CA SER A 3 -10.87 10.80 -20.03
C SER A 3 -9.77 10.71 -18.99
N TYR A 4 -8.61 10.22 -19.44
CA TYR A 4 -7.35 10.25 -18.69
C TYR A 4 -6.97 11.72 -18.41
N LYS A 5 -7.26 12.22 -17.21
CA LYS A 5 -6.50 13.34 -16.65
C LYS A 5 -5.14 12.81 -16.20
N LYS A 6 -4.22 12.78 -17.16
CA LYS A 6 -2.78 12.88 -16.93
C LYS A 6 -2.53 14.12 -16.04
N ASN A 7 -1.66 13.99 -15.05
CA ASN A 7 -1.25 15.02 -14.07
C ASN A 7 -2.00 15.02 -12.73
N CYS A 8 -1.66 14.07 -11.85
CA CYS A 8 -1.57 14.36 -10.43
C CYS A 8 -0.63 13.38 -9.72
N PHE A 9 0.53 13.89 -9.30
CA PHE A 9 1.41 13.34 -8.26
C PHE A 9 2.04 11.97 -8.53
N ILE A 10 2.97 11.94 -9.48
CA ILE A 10 3.97 10.86 -9.60
C ILE A 10 5.34 11.25 -9.04
N THR A 11 5.53 12.50 -8.61
CA THR A 11 6.86 13.00 -8.22
C THR A 11 6.86 13.54 -6.80
N SER A 12 7.80 13.00 -6.01
CA SER A 12 8.25 13.45 -4.69
C SER A 12 7.61 12.79 -3.47
N CYS A 13 8.45 11.95 -2.86
CA CYS A 13 8.61 11.81 -1.41
C CYS A 13 7.45 11.26 -0.57
N MET A 14 7.85 10.34 0.30
CA MET A 14 7.10 9.75 1.42
C MET A 14 6.40 8.43 1.08
N ILE A 15 6.84 7.41 1.82
CA ILE A 15 6.16 6.15 2.13
C ILE A 15 4.64 6.34 2.13
N LYS A 16 3.91 5.28 1.75
CA LYS A 16 2.48 5.00 1.99
C LYS A 16 1.57 5.24 0.80
N LYS A 17 0.98 4.15 0.30
CA LYS A 17 -0.41 4.14 -0.15
C LYS A 17 -1.06 2.92 0.48
N CYS A 18 -1.97 3.10 1.43
CA CYS A 18 -2.86 2.06 1.90
C CYS A 18 -4.23 2.32 1.24
N MET A 19 -4.58 1.63 0.16
CA MET A 19 -5.84 1.78 -0.56
C MET A 19 -6.83 0.75 -0.02
N LEU A 20 -7.82 1.22 0.74
CA LEU A 20 -8.87 0.38 1.32
C LEU A 20 -9.99 0.20 0.28
N ILE A 21 -10.33 -1.05 -0.08
CA ILE A 21 -11.42 -1.37 -1.02
C ILE A 21 -12.63 -1.88 -0.24
N SER A 22 -13.80 -1.32 -0.53
CA SER A 22 -15.12 -1.88 -0.20
C SER A 22 -15.97 -1.83 -1.47
N CYS A 23 -16.59 -2.94 -1.87
CA CYS A 23 -17.35 -3.05 -3.13
C CYS A 23 -18.67 -3.82 -2.94
N PRO A 24 -19.76 -3.30 -3.52
CA PRO A 24 -20.21 -3.82 -4.84
C PRO A 24 -20.12 -2.83 -6.02
N ASP A 25 -20.03 -1.51 -5.77
CA ASP A 25 -19.87 -0.44 -6.78
C ASP A 25 -18.66 0.46 -6.40
N CYS A 26 -17.46 -0.11 -6.52
CA CYS A 26 -16.26 0.20 -5.73
C CYS A 26 -15.92 1.70 -5.59
N ILE A 27 -15.96 2.22 -4.36
CA ILE A 27 -15.46 3.56 -4.00
C ILE A 27 -13.96 3.44 -3.66
N TYR A 28 -13.12 4.15 -4.42
CA TYR A 28 -11.69 4.24 -4.16
C TYR A 28 -11.41 5.37 -3.17
N VAL A 29 -11.19 5.03 -1.90
CA VAL A 29 -10.64 6.01 -0.95
C VAL A 29 -9.12 6.03 -1.13
N VAL A 30 -8.67 6.89 -2.03
CA VAL A 30 -7.25 7.24 -2.13
C VAL A 30 -6.95 8.23 -1.01
N CYS A 31 -6.41 7.73 0.10
CA CYS A 31 -5.88 8.62 1.13
C CYS A 31 -4.57 9.22 0.61
N GLY A 32 -4.67 10.32 -0.15
CA GLY A 32 -3.55 11.18 -0.54
C GLY A 32 -3.01 12.00 0.64
N THR A 33 -2.93 11.38 1.82
CA THR A 33 -2.38 12.00 3.01
C THR A 33 -0.93 11.55 3.08
N GLY A 34 -0.01 12.45 2.69
CA GLY A 34 1.43 12.22 2.73
C GLY A 34 1.90 11.62 4.06
N GLY A 35 2.99 10.86 4.06
CA GLY A 35 3.45 10.10 5.24
C GLY A 35 3.88 10.90 6.47
N GLN A 36 3.57 12.19 6.51
CA GLN A 36 3.75 13.06 7.67
C GLN A 36 2.97 12.53 8.87
N THR A 37 3.64 12.42 10.01
CA THR A 37 3.10 11.82 11.24
C THR A 37 1.79 12.45 11.72
N SER A 38 1.58 13.73 11.39
CA SER A 38 0.44 14.56 11.79
C SER A 38 -0.93 14.11 11.29
N ILE A 39 -1.01 13.37 10.17
CA ILE A 39 -2.29 13.04 9.51
C ILE A 39 -2.68 11.57 9.61
N ARG A 40 -1.83 10.75 10.23
CA ARG A 40 -2.11 9.34 10.54
C ARG A 40 -3.36 9.10 11.40
N PRO A 41 -3.74 9.99 12.35
CA PRO A 41 -4.96 9.79 13.14
C PRO A 41 -6.24 9.71 12.31
N TYR A 42 -6.29 10.34 11.13
CA TYR A 42 -7.47 10.35 10.26
C TYR A 42 -7.70 9.03 9.52
N TRP A 43 -6.72 8.12 9.50
CA TRP A 43 -6.87 6.83 8.81
C TRP A 43 -7.97 5.96 9.42
N ARG A 44 -8.17 6.08 10.73
CA ARG A 44 -9.22 5.35 11.47
C ARG A 44 -10.63 5.61 10.95
N CYS A 45 -10.86 6.78 10.35
CA CYS A 45 -12.14 7.11 9.74
C CYS A 45 -12.51 6.21 8.54
N TYR A 46 -11.54 5.48 7.98
CA TYR A 46 -11.73 4.64 6.80
C TYR A 46 -11.73 3.13 7.09
N PHE A 47 -11.41 2.72 8.32
CA PHE A 47 -11.35 1.30 8.67
C PHE A 47 -12.70 0.60 8.66
N PRO A 48 -13.80 1.21 9.15
CA PRO A 48 -15.11 0.55 9.14
C PRO A 48 -15.54 0.13 7.73
N ASN A 49 -16.04 -1.10 7.61
CA ASN A 49 -16.54 -1.70 6.35
C ASN A 49 -15.49 -1.87 5.23
N THR A 50 -14.19 -1.88 5.57
CA THR A 50 -13.14 -2.21 4.61
C THR A 50 -13.07 -3.73 4.36
N GLN A 51 -13.07 -4.13 3.09
CA GLN A 51 -12.94 -5.53 2.68
C GLN A 51 -11.53 -5.91 2.23
N ALA A 52 -10.76 -4.95 1.71
CA ALA A 52 -9.38 -5.18 1.33
C ALA A 52 -8.48 -3.98 1.64
N ILE A 53 -7.20 -4.26 1.86
CA ILE A 53 -6.14 -3.30 2.14
C ILE A 53 -5.10 -3.44 1.04
N ILE A 54 -4.84 -2.39 0.27
CA ILE A 54 -3.79 -2.34 -0.74
C ILE A 54 -2.63 -1.52 -0.19
N TYR A 55 -1.54 -2.16 0.22
CA TYR A 55 -0.36 -1.52 0.76
C TYR A 55 0.73 -1.36 -0.32
N VAL A 56 1.02 -0.13 -0.73
CA VAL A 56 2.03 0.19 -1.73
C VAL A 56 3.32 0.59 -1.03
N VAL A 57 4.38 -0.13 -1.39
CA VAL A 57 5.73 0.00 -0.87
C VAL A 57 6.59 0.61 -1.96
N ASP A 58 7.42 1.57 -1.57
CA ASP A 58 8.49 2.06 -2.43
C ASP A 58 9.66 1.07 -2.35
N SER A 59 9.79 0.19 -3.34
CA SER A 59 10.84 -0.83 -3.36
C SER A 59 12.25 -0.25 -3.47
N SER A 60 12.40 1.01 -3.89
CA SER A 60 13.71 1.64 -4.05
C SER A 60 14.26 2.26 -2.76
N ASP A 61 13.43 2.43 -1.74
CA ASP A 61 13.77 3.19 -0.53
C ASP A 61 13.92 2.26 0.68
N THR A 62 15.07 1.61 0.77
CA THR A 62 15.36 0.59 1.79
C THR A 62 15.39 1.12 3.21
N ASP A 63 15.87 2.36 3.40
CA ASP A 63 16.01 2.99 4.72
C ASP A 63 14.66 3.18 5.40
N ARG A 64 13.61 3.44 4.59
CA ARG A 64 12.26 3.69 5.08
C ARG A 64 11.39 2.45 5.15
N LEU A 65 11.85 1.29 4.71
CA LEU A 65 11.10 0.04 4.79
C LEU A 65 10.82 -0.38 6.24
N VAL A 66 11.72 -0.08 7.17
CA VAL A 66 11.52 -0.40 8.59
C VAL A 66 10.32 0.36 9.15
N ILE A 67 10.21 1.65 8.82
CA ILE A 67 9.07 2.49 9.23
C ILE A 67 7.78 2.00 8.54
N ALA A 68 7.88 1.64 7.25
CA ALA A 68 6.74 1.08 6.51
C ALA A 68 6.23 -0.21 7.14
N LYS A 69 7.14 -1.10 7.55
CA LYS A 69 6.82 -2.34 8.27
C LYS A 69 6.04 -2.05 9.55
N ASP A 70 6.59 -1.21 10.42
CA ASP A 70 5.99 -0.94 11.73
C ASP A 70 4.58 -0.35 11.58
N GLU A 71 4.38 0.54 10.62
CA GLU A 71 3.07 1.10 10.31
C GLU A 71 2.11 0.08 9.70
N PHE A 72 2.62 -0.77 8.81
CA PHE A 72 1.81 -1.81 8.18
C PHE A 72 1.27 -2.77 9.23
N HIS A 73 2.11 -3.27 10.14
CA HIS A 73 1.65 -4.13 11.24
C HIS A 73 0.70 -3.40 12.18
N ALA A 74 0.94 -2.13 12.51
CA ALA A 74 0.01 -1.33 13.31
C ALA A 74 -1.39 -1.21 12.66
N ILE A 75 -1.48 -1.09 11.33
CA ILE A 75 -2.77 -1.11 10.61
C ILE A 75 -3.43 -2.50 10.72
N LEU A 76 -2.66 -3.58 10.64
CA LEU A 76 -3.19 -4.94 10.70
C LEU A 76 -3.66 -5.36 12.10
N GLU A 77 -3.25 -4.64 13.15
CA GLU A 77 -3.69 -4.84 14.53
C GLU A 77 -5.08 -4.24 14.84
N GLU A 78 -5.57 -3.33 13.99
CA GLU A 78 -6.87 -2.67 14.18
C GLU A 78 -8.03 -3.68 13.98
N GLU A 79 -8.96 -3.74 14.94
CA GLU A 79 -10.02 -4.76 14.98
C GLU A 79 -10.96 -4.66 13.77
N GLU A 80 -11.25 -3.44 13.32
CA GLU A 80 -12.12 -3.15 12.17
C GLU A 80 -11.57 -3.72 10.86
N LEU A 81 -10.25 -3.96 10.80
CA LEU A 81 -9.56 -4.48 9.62
C LEU A 81 -9.25 -5.97 9.69
N ARG A 82 -9.68 -6.67 10.74
CA ARG A 82 -9.38 -8.10 10.95
C ARG A 82 -9.88 -9.00 9.82
N GLY A 83 -10.99 -8.65 9.19
CA GLY A 83 -11.57 -9.40 8.06
C GLY A 83 -11.04 -9.01 6.69
N ALA A 84 -10.21 -7.96 6.58
CA ALA A 84 -9.77 -7.44 5.31
C ALA A 84 -8.60 -8.23 4.71
N VAL A 85 -8.70 -8.58 3.42
CA VAL A 85 -7.60 -9.19 2.66
C VAL A 85 -6.53 -8.15 2.35
N VAL A 86 -5.28 -8.57 2.20
CA VAL A 86 -4.17 -7.62 1.98
C VAL A 86 -3.53 -7.84 0.61
N LEU A 87 -3.30 -6.76 -0.11
CA LEU A 87 -2.58 -6.73 -1.37
C LEU A 87 -1.38 -5.81 -1.20
N ILE A 88 -0.18 -6.27 -1.51
CA ILE A 88 1.03 -5.48 -1.42
C ILE A 88 1.50 -5.17 -2.83
N TYR A 89 1.77 -3.89 -3.10
CA TYR A 89 2.43 -3.47 -4.32
C TYR A 89 3.87 -3.08 -4.03
N ALA A 90 4.81 -3.92 -4.47
CA ALA A 90 6.23 -3.61 -4.54
C ALA A 90 6.45 -2.65 -5.71
N ASN A 91 6.29 -1.35 -5.47
CA ASN A 91 6.24 -0.32 -6.51
C ASN A 91 7.62 0.28 -6.78
N LYS A 92 7.76 0.94 -7.93
CA LYS A 92 8.99 1.53 -8.47
C LYS A 92 10.02 0.52 -8.95
N GLN A 93 9.56 -0.61 -9.47
CA GLN A 93 10.42 -1.63 -10.11
C GLN A 93 11.16 -1.09 -11.36
N ASP A 94 10.80 0.10 -11.84
CA ASP A 94 11.54 0.80 -12.89
C ASP A 94 12.85 1.44 -12.44
N LEU A 95 13.07 1.61 -11.13
CA LEU A 95 14.27 2.25 -10.59
C LEU A 95 15.39 1.23 -10.33
N PRO A 96 16.66 1.59 -10.59
CA PRO A 96 17.79 0.75 -10.22
C PRO A 96 17.88 0.63 -8.69
N GLY A 97 18.10 -0.59 -8.19
CA GLY A 97 18.14 -0.86 -6.75
C GLY A 97 16.77 -1.11 -6.11
N ALA A 98 15.70 -1.17 -6.90
CA ALA A 98 14.39 -1.59 -6.39
C ALA A 98 14.44 -3.04 -5.90
N LEU A 99 14.00 -3.27 -4.66
CA LEU A 99 13.83 -4.60 -4.09
C LEU A 99 12.77 -5.39 -4.84
N ASP A 100 13.03 -6.67 -5.04
CA ASP A 100 12.06 -7.61 -5.59
C ASP A 100 10.98 -7.98 -4.56
N ASP A 101 10.01 -8.78 -5.00
CA ASP A 101 8.90 -9.24 -4.17
C ASP A 101 9.39 -10.08 -2.98
N ALA A 102 10.40 -10.92 -3.16
CA ALA A 102 10.97 -11.72 -2.09
C ALA A 102 11.63 -10.84 -1.00
N ALA A 103 12.45 -9.86 -1.40
CA ALA A 103 13.10 -8.95 -0.47
C ALA A 103 12.09 -8.05 0.26
N VAL A 104 11.05 -7.56 -0.42
CA VAL A 104 9.97 -6.79 0.23
C VAL A 104 9.16 -7.66 1.18
N THR A 105 8.90 -8.93 0.82
CA THR A 105 8.21 -9.89 1.67
C THR A 105 8.95 -10.11 2.99
N GLU A 106 10.27 -10.22 2.91
CA GLU A 106 11.12 -10.36 4.10
C GLU A 106 11.18 -9.06 4.92
N ALA A 107 11.40 -7.92 4.26
CA ALA A 107 11.48 -6.62 4.92
C ALA A 107 10.21 -6.23 5.68
N LEU A 108 9.03 -6.60 5.16
CA LEU A 108 7.74 -6.39 5.81
C LEU A 108 7.34 -7.53 6.75
N GLU A 109 8.12 -8.60 6.82
CA GLU A 109 7.84 -9.79 7.63
C GLU A 109 6.46 -10.40 7.31
N LEU A 110 6.06 -10.43 6.03
CA LEU A 110 4.73 -10.91 5.61
C LEU A 110 4.49 -12.37 6.01
N HIS A 111 5.55 -13.16 6.15
CA HIS A 111 5.51 -14.55 6.62
C HIS A 111 4.95 -14.69 8.05
N LYS A 112 4.97 -13.62 8.86
CA LYS A 112 4.37 -13.61 10.22
C LYS A 112 2.85 -13.50 10.17
N ILE A 113 2.29 -13.05 9.05
CA ILE A 113 0.85 -12.86 8.87
C ILE A 113 0.22 -14.22 8.52
N LYS A 114 -0.39 -14.85 9.52
CA LYS A 114 -1.07 -16.16 9.38
C LYS A 114 -2.59 -16.07 9.49
N ASN A 115 -3.09 -14.96 9.98
CA ASN A 115 -4.51 -14.75 10.32
C ASN A 115 -5.33 -14.15 9.18
N ARG A 116 -4.72 -13.82 8.04
CA ARG A 116 -5.39 -13.22 6.87
C ARG A 116 -4.68 -13.58 5.58
N GLN A 117 -5.42 -13.54 4.47
CA GLN A 117 -4.88 -13.73 3.13
C GLN A 117 -4.11 -12.49 2.69
N TRP A 118 -2.96 -12.70 2.07
CA TRP A 118 -2.18 -11.62 1.47
C TRP A 118 -1.54 -12.05 0.15
N ALA A 119 -1.30 -11.10 -0.73
CA ALA A 119 -0.57 -11.30 -1.98
C ALA A 119 0.35 -10.10 -2.25
N ILE A 120 1.46 -10.32 -2.94
CA ILE A 120 2.40 -9.26 -3.34
C ILE A 120 2.63 -9.26 -4.85
N PHE A 121 2.66 -8.07 -5.44
CA PHE A 121 2.91 -7.89 -6.87
C PHE A 121 3.97 -6.83 -7.12
N LYS A 122 4.87 -7.13 -8.06
CA LYS A 122 5.83 -6.17 -8.61
C LYS A 122 5.09 -5.18 -9.50
N THR A 123 5.31 -3.88 -9.25
CA THR A 123 4.61 -2.82 -9.98
C THR A 123 5.53 -1.67 -10.37
N SER A 124 5.20 -1.03 -11.49
CA SER A 124 5.69 0.29 -11.83
C SER A 124 4.51 1.18 -12.13
N ALA A 125 4.16 2.05 -11.19
CA ALA A 125 3.06 3.00 -11.36
C ALA A 125 3.28 3.96 -12.55
N ILE A 126 4.54 4.23 -12.92
CA ILE A 126 4.89 5.13 -14.03
C ILE A 126 4.70 4.42 -15.37
N LYS A 127 5.16 3.17 -15.48
CA LYS A 127 5.02 2.38 -16.70
C LYS A 127 3.65 1.71 -16.83
N GLY A 128 2.89 1.65 -15.75
CA GLY A 128 1.61 0.94 -15.66
C GLY A 128 1.75 -0.58 -15.51
N GLU A 129 2.95 -1.10 -15.27
CA GLU A 129 3.23 -2.54 -15.18
C GLU A 129 2.75 -3.12 -13.84
N GLY A 130 2.11 -4.29 -13.89
CA GLY A 130 1.67 -5.05 -12.71
C GLY A 130 0.43 -4.51 -11.98
N LEU A 131 -0.27 -3.54 -12.58
CA LEU A 131 -1.48 -2.94 -12.01
C LEU A 131 -2.79 -3.62 -12.48
N PHE A 132 -2.71 -4.65 -13.32
CA PHE A 132 -3.84 -5.34 -13.94
C PHE A 132 -3.61 -6.84 -14.04
#